data_AF-A0AAN8T276-F1
#
_entry.id   AF-A0AAN8T276-F1
#
_cell.length_a   1.000
_cell.length_b   1.000
_cell.length_c   1.000
_cell.angle_alpha   90.00
_cell.angle_beta   90.00
_cell.angle_gamma   90.00
#
_symmetry.space_group_name_H-M   'P 1'
#
loop_
_entity.id
_entity.type
_entity.pdbx_description
1 polymer ?
#
loop_
_entity_poly.entity_id
_entity_poly.type
_entity_poly.pdbx_seq_one_letter_code
_entity_poly.pdbx_strand_id
1 'polypeptide(L)'
;MQTSWSDRNPGRRFWSCPHYEATNCNFFRWRDKERVDERSRFILPKLVNRIKELAENYERVKMQYWNRLIIPTLNSQNKREFLWMKVKVFEIVMKISTSIKRRRVVM
;
A
#
# COMPACT_ATOMS: atom_id res chain seq x y z
N MET A 1 -5.42 -11.13 24.19
CA MET A 1 -4.88 -11.84 23.01
C MET A 1 -3.44 -12.21 23.32
N GLN A 2 -3.03 -13.46 23.08
CA GLN A 2 -1.70 -13.95 23.43
C GLN A 2 -0.92 -14.41 22.20
N THR A 3 0.38 -14.61 22.39
CA THR A 3 1.35 -15.02 21.35
C THR A 3 2.04 -16.27 21.79
N SER A 4 2.08 -17.29 20.94
CA SER A 4 2.86 -18.48 21.22
C SER A 4 4.34 -18.18 20.98
N TRP A 5 5.15 -18.51 21.98
CA TRP A 5 6.61 -18.46 21.93
C TRP A 5 7.23 -19.86 21.90
N SER A 6 6.41 -20.89 21.64
CA SER A 6 6.90 -22.27 21.51
C SER A 6 7.67 -22.47 20.20
N ASP A 7 8.69 -23.31 20.22
CA ASP A 7 9.49 -23.65 19.02
C ASP A 7 8.62 -24.21 17.88
N ARG A 8 7.52 -24.89 18.23
CA ARG A 8 6.59 -25.48 17.26
C ARG A 8 5.63 -24.47 16.63
N ASN A 9 5.34 -23.36 17.30
CA ASN A 9 4.37 -22.36 16.82
C ASN A 9 4.83 -20.91 17.11
N PRO A 10 6.05 -20.51 16.73
CA PRO A 10 6.60 -19.20 17.10
C PRO A 10 5.78 -18.07 16.47
N GLY A 11 5.41 -17.07 17.27
CA GLY A 11 4.71 -15.86 16.82
C GLY A 11 3.21 -16.03 16.54
N ARG A 12 2.66 -17.25 16.62
CA ARG A 12 1.25 -17.54 16.32
C ARG A 12 0.32 -16.98 17.40
N ARG A 13 -0.73 -16.26 17.02
CA ARG A 13 -1.67 -15.64 17.98
C ARG A 13 -2.78 -16.60 18.39
N PHE A 14 -3.20 -16.52 19.65
CA PHE A 14 -4.33 -17.31 20.17
C PHE A 14 -5.17 -16.53 21.19
N TRP A 15 -6.39 -17.01 21.40
CA TRP A 15 -7.27 -16.62 22.49
C TRP A 15 -7.18 -17.66 23.59
N SER A 16 -7.07 -17.21 24.83
CA SER A 16 -7.20 -18.05 26.01
C SER A 16 -7.80 -17.27 27.18
N CYS A 17 -8.16 -17.98 28.23
CA CYS A 17 -8.61 -17.36 29.48
C CYS A 17 -7.51 -16.46 30.10
N PRO A 18 -7.84 -15.24 30.55
CA PRO A 18 -6.87 -14.35 31.22
C PRO A 18 -6.30 -14.93 32.52
N HIS A 19 -7.07 -15.80 33.20
CA HIS A 19 -6.73 -16.37 34.51
C HIS A 19 -6.83 -17.89 34.50
N TYR A 20 -6.11 -18.54 33.58
CA TYR A 20 -6.20 -20.00 33.38
C TYR A 20 -5.86 -20.79 34.66
N GLU A 21 -4.92 -20.31 35.48
CA GLU A 21 -4.52 -20.97 36.73
C GLU A 21 -5.51 -20.75 37.88
N ALA A 22 -6.23 -19.64 37.89
CA ALA A 22 -7.12 -19.29 39.01
C ALA A 22 -8.56 -19.79 38.83
N THR A 23 -8.98 -20.01 37.59
CA THR A 23 -10.41 -20.27 37.25
C THR A 23 -10.67 -21.67 36.72
N ASN A 24 -9.65 -22.54 36.63
CA ASN A 24 -9.71 -23.83 35.92
C ASN A 24 -10.27 -23.71 34.48
N CYS A 25 -10.15 -22.53 33.88
CA CYS A 25 -10.64 -22.29 32.53
C CYS A 25 -9.62 -22.78 31.50
N ASN A 26 -9.97 -23.87 30.81
CA ASN A 26 -9.15 -24.47 29.76
C ASN A 26 -9.48 -23.96 28.35
N PHE A 27 -10.07 -22.77 28.24
CA PHE A 27 -10.40 -22.20 26.93
C PHE A 27 -9.11 -21.85 26.17
N PHE A 28 -8.96 -22.44 24.98
CA PHE A 28 -7.88 -22.16 24.05
C PHE A 28 -8.39 -22.21 22.62
N ARG A 29 -8.05 -21.20 21.80
CA ARG A 29 -8.37 -21.19 20.37
C ARG A 29 -7.31 -20.44 19.57
N TRP A 30 -6.72 -21.10 18.59
CA TRP A 30 -5.84 -20.42 17.63
C TRP A 30 -6.57 -19.33 16.84
N ARG A 31 -5.87 -18.21 16.59
CA ARG A 31 -6.35 -17.10 15.75
C ARG A 31 -5.73 -17.20 14.35
N ASP A 32 -5.85 -18.36 13.72
CA ASP A 32 -5.24 -18.61 12.40
C ASP A 32 -6.02 -17.99 11.27
N LYS A 33 -7.34 -17.93 11.45
CA LYS A 33 -8.20 -17.25 10.51
C LYS A 33 -8.09 -15.78 10.83
N GLU A 34 -7.31 -15.08 10.03
CA GLU A 34 -7.40 -13.64 9.82
C GLU A 34 -8.76 -13.34 9.15
N ARG A 35 -9.84 -13.73 9.82
CA ARG A 35 -11.17 -13.25 9.51
C ARG A 35 -11.12 -11.80 9.91
N VAL A 36 -10.92 -10.96 8.90
CA VAL A 36 -11.40 -9.58 8.90
C VAL A 36 -12.76 -9.63 9.58
N ASP A 37 -12.91 -8.90 10.68
CA ASP A 37 -14.17 -8.91 11.41
C ASP A 37 -15.30 -8.52 10.45
N GLU A 38 -16.51 -9.02 10.69
CA GLU A 38 -17.62 -8.86 9.75
C GLU A 38 -17.87 -7.38 9.43
N ARG A 39 -17.70 -6.48 10.41
CA ARG A 39 -17.79 -5.03 10.21
C ARG A 39 -16.67 -4.53 9.30
N SER A 40 -15.41 -4.88 9.56
CA SER A 40 -14.27 -4.51 8.71
C SER A 40 -14.41 -5.03 7.27
N ARG A 41 -15.09 -6.15 7.05
CA ARG A 41 -15.38 -6.63 5.69
C ARG A 41 -16.17 -5.63 4.86
N PHE A 42 -17.04 -4.83 5.49
CA PHE A 42 -17.78 -3.76 4.83
C PHE A 42 -17.09 -2.40 4.88
N ILE A 43 -16.37 -2.11 5.96
CA ILE A 43 -15.74 -0.80 6.17
C ILE A 43 -14.45 -0.66 5.36
N LEU A 44 -13.61 -1.70 5.29
CA LEU A 44 -12.31 -1.63 4.59
C LEU A 44 -12.45 -1.29 3.10
N PRO A 45 -13.33 -1.94 2.30
CA PRO A 45 -13.47 -1.58 0.89
C PRO A 45 -13.93 -0.13 0.69
N LYS A 46 -14.82 0.37 1.56
CA LYS A 46 -15.30 1.76 1.50
C LYS A 46 -14.17 2.76 1.78
N LEU A 47 -13.35 2.48 2.79
CA LEU A 47 -12.19 3.33 3.12
C LEU A 47 -11.16 3.31 2.00
N VAL A 48 -10.86 2.15 1.43
CA VAL A 48 -9.94 2.01 0.30
C VAL A 48 -10.43 2.81 -0.91
N ASN A 49 -11.71 2.70 -1.27
CA ASN A 49 -12.28 3.48 -2.37
C ASN A 49 -12.20 4.98 -2.11
N ARG A 50 -12.52 5.43 -0.88
CA ARG A 50 -12.44 6.85 -0.52
C ARG A 50 -11.01 7.39 -0.59
N ILE A 51 -10.02 6.61 -0.16
CA ILE A 51 -8.60 6.99 -0.28
C ILE A 51 -8.23 7.14 -1.76
N LYS A 52 -8.66 6.20 -2.60
CA LYS A 52 -8.41 6.26 -4.05
C LYS A 52 -9.03 7.51 -4.68
N GLU A 53 -10.30 7.79 -4.40
CA GLU A 53 -10.99 8.99 -4.88
C GLU A 53 -10.29 10.28 -4.43
N LEU A 54 -9.89 10.35 -3.16
CA LEU A 54 -9.17 11.50 -2.62
C LEU A 54 -7.81 11.69 -3.29
N ALA A 55 -7.07 10.61 -3.54
CA ALA A 55 -5.79 10.66 -4.23
C ALA A 55 -5.94 11.14 -5.69
N GLU A 56 -6.94 10.62 -6.41
CA GLU A 56 -7.25 11.04 -7.78
C GLU A 56 -7.68 12.52 -7.84
N ASN A 57 -8.48 12.97 -6.88
CA ASN A 57 -8.89 14.38 -6.79
C ASN A 57 -7.71 15.29 -6.43
N TYR A 58 -6.84 14.87 -5.53
CA TYR A 58 -5.61 15.60 -5.21
C TYR A 58 -4.73 15.79 -6.45
N GLU A 59 -4.46 14.72 -7.20
CA GLU A 59 -3.66 14.82 -8.42
C GLU A 59 -4.34 15.68 -9.49
N ARG A 60 -5.66 15.59 -9.64
CA ARG A 60 -6.42 16.45 -10.55
C ARG A 60 -6.28 17.93 -10.21
N VAL A 61 -6.53 18.30 -8.95
CA VAL A 61 -6.45 19.70 -8.48
C VAL A 61 -5.02 20.20 -8.56
N LYS A 62 -4.04 19.38 -8.18
CA LYS A 62 -2.62 19.68 -8.32
C LYS A 62 -2.24 19.94 -9.77
N MET A 63 -2.70 19.13 -10.72
CA MET A 63 -2.46 19.35 -12.15
C MET A 63 -3.13 20.62 -12.65
N GLN A 64 -4.37 20.90 -12.23
CA GLN A 64 -5.05 22.15 -12.58
C GLN A 64 -4.30 23.37 -12.05
N TYR A 65 -3.89 23.34 -10.78
CA TYR A 65 -3.07 24.39 -10.16
C TYR A 65 -1.75 24.56 -10.92
N TRP A 66 -1.06 23.46 -11.19
CA TRP A 66 0.23 23.47 -11.90
C TRP A 66 0.09 24.08 -13.30
N ASN A 67 -0.94 23.68 -14.05
CA ASN A 67 -1.20 24.21 -15.38
C ASN A 67 -1.61 25.69 -15.36
N ARG A 68 -2.41 26.11 -14.39
CA ARG A 68 -2.98 27.46 -14.34
C ARG A 68 -2.02 28.50 -13.75
N LEU A 69 -1.24 28.14 -12.74
CA LEU A 69 -0.44 29.09 -11.96
C LEU A 69 1.07 28.87 -12.12
N ILE A 70 1.53 27.63 -12.28
CA ILE A 70 2.97 27.33 -12.35
C ILE A 70 3.48 27.38 -13.79
N ILE A 71 2.85 26.69 -14.75
CA ILE A 71 3.30 26.71 -16.16
C ILE A 71 3.47 28.12 -16.73
N PRO A 72 2.55 29.08 -16.50
CA PRO A 72 2.70 30.43 -17.04
C PRO A 72 3.86 31.21 -16.41
N THR A 73 4.23 30.91 -15.17
CA THR A 73 5.32 31.57 -14.44
C THR A 73 6.69 30.93 -14.70
N LEU A 74 6.75 29.75 -15.32
CA LEU A 74 7.99 29.14 -15.77
C LEU A 74 8.58 29.87 -16.98
N ASN A 75 9.84 30.28 -16.87
CA ASN A 75 10.60 30.81 -18.00
C ASN A 75 10.85 29.73 -19.09
N SER A 76 11.25 30.15 -20.28
CA SER A 76 11.49 29.28 -21.43
C SER A 76 12.59 28.23 -21.20
N GLN A 77 13.58 28.53 -20.34
CA GLN A 77 14.61 27.58 -19.92
C GLN A 77 14.00 26.45 -19.07
N ASN A 78 13.21 26.81 -18.06
CA ASN A 78 12.56 25.90 -17.13
C ASN A 78 11.52 25.01 -17.83
N LYS A 79 10.82 25.53 -18.84
CA LYS A 79 9.90 24.71 -19.67
C LYS A 79 10.63 23.62 -20.45
N ARG A 80 11.81 23.92 -21.02
CA ARG A 80 12.63 22.92 -21.73
C ARG A 80 13.18 21.88 -20.78
N GLU A 81 13.71 22.29 -19.63
CA GLU A 81 14.19 21.37 -18.59
C GLU A 81 13.08 20.44 -18.11
N PHE A 82 11.87 20.95 -17.89
CA PHE A 82 10.73 20.12 -17.47
C PHE A 82 10.30 19.11 -18.54
N LEU A 83 10.29 19.51 -19.81
CA LEU A 83 10.01 18.61 -20.93
C LEU A 83 11.12 17.56 -21.07
N TRP A 84 12.38 17.96 -20.91
CA TRP A 84 13.54 17.08 -20.98
C TRP A 84 13.54 16.06 -19.84
N MET A 85 13.22 16.47 -18.61
CA MET A 85 13.00 15.56 -17.49
C MET A 85 11.90 14.53 -17.78
N LYS A 86 10.77 14.95 -18.36
CA LYS A 86 9.70 14.02 -18.75
C LYS A 86 10.15 13.00 -19.80
N VAL A 87 10.85 13.44 -20.84
CA VAL A 87 11.40 12.55 -21.88
C VAL A 87 12.41 11.57 -21.28
N LYS A 88 13.30 12.06 -20.41
CA LYS A 88 14.33 11.22 -19.76
C LYS A 88 13.73 10.18 -18.83
N VAL A 89 12.70 10.54 -18.05
CA VAL A 89 11.96 9.58 -17.21
C VAL A 89 11.28 8.53 -18.08
N PHE A 90 10.64 8.93 -19.19
CA PHE A 90 10.02 7.99 -20.12
C PHE A 90 11.04 7.01 -20.74
N GLU A 91 12.20 7.50 -21.17
CA GLU A 91 13.29 6.65 -21.67
C GLU A 91 13.80 5.67 -20.62
N ILE A 92 13.99 6.13 -19.37
CA ILE A 92 14.42 5.27 -18.26
C ILE A 92 13.40 4.16 -18.02
N VAL A 93 12.11 4.50 -17.95
CA VAL A 93 11.03 3.52 -17.76
C VAL A 93 10.98 2.52 -18.91
N MET A 94 11.14 2.97 -20.16
CA MET A 94 11.18 2.10 -21.33
C MET A 94 12.40 1.18 -21.35
N LYS A 95 13.58 1.67 -20.95
CA LYS A 95 14.80 0.86 -20.81
C LYS A 95 14.66 -0.19 -19.70
N ILE A 96 14.06 0.17 -18.56
CA ILE A 96 13.78 -0.77 -17.47
C ILE A 96 12.77 -1.83 -17.92
N SER A 97 11.68 -1.43 -18.57
CA SER A 97 10.63 -2.34 -19.07
C SER A 97 11.17 -3.34 -20.10
N THR A 98 11.97 -2.87 -21.05
CA THR A 98 12.62 -3.72 -22.05
C THR A 98 13.66 -4.66 -21.43
N SER A 99 14.41 -4.21 -20.43
CA SER A 99 15.36 -5.04 -19.67
C SER A 99 14.66 -6.11 -18.82
N ILE A 100 13.54 -5.77 -18.17
CA ILE A 100 12.69 -6.73 -17.44
C ILE A 100 12.07 -7.76 -18.40
N LYS A 101 11.57 -7.32 -19.56
CA LYS A 101 11.05 -8.24 -20.59
C LYS A 101 12.13 -9.17 -21.13
N ARG A 102 13.35 -8.68 -21.41
CA ARG A 102 14.47 -9.52 -21.84
C ARG A 102 14.85 -10.55 -20.78
N ARG A 103 14.92 -10.18 -19.49
CA ARG A 103 15.22 -11.14 -18.41
C ARG A 103 14.16 -12.23 -18.24
N ARG A 104 12.89 -11.92 -18.48
CA ARG A 104 11.77 -12.89 -18.38
C ARG A 104 11.68 -13.86 -19.58
N VAL A 105 12.34 -13.55 -20.70
CA VAL A 105 12.40 -14.42 -21.90
C VAL A 105 13.64 -15.33 -21.88
N VAL A 106 14.62 -15.05 -21.02
CA VAL A 106 15.89 -15.78 -20.88
C VAL A 106 15.90 -16.68 -19.61
N MET A 107 14.75 -16.85 -18.95
CA MET A 107 14.48 -17.85 -17.91
C MET A 107 13.40 -18.78 -18.41
#